data_AF-A0AAV3XNE3-F1
#
_entry.id   AF-A0AAV3XNE3-F1
#
_cell.length_a   1.000
_cell.length_b   1.000
_cell.length_c   1.000
_cell.angle_alpha   90.00
_cell.angle_beta   90.00
_cell.angle_gamma   90.00
#
_symmetry.space_group_name_H-M   'P 1'
#
loop_
_entity.id
_entity.type
_entity.pdbx_description
1 polymer ?
#
loop_
_entity_poly.entity_id
_entity_poly.type
_entity_poly.pdbx_seq_one_letter_code
_entity_poly.pdbx_strand_id
1 'polypeptide(L)'
;MTRSITDAAVKAAIAAIESESATTQEKIEMLIEMALGFQKKPKSAKELQDAVTLYYRAIDLCGEEYPLLKARATAGMATALRTIGAEGTDLLLQAKAGYEAAMPVLQEFASPEEVAEAQMNLGLVLQSLVPFNLAKVADGISAYQRALRVFTAAAYPQEFAILHNNIAIAYLSMPLAAAGEELRQGLAVQSFEEALKQINPIDHPSEYAMLQNNLGNALQYLRSSHPVENNLRAIAAYNEALKVRTRQDTPLEYANTISNKANALSNLPDDWEKPEAGNPKNLAQASTYYQEALEIFTQYGQIEQAQTVAQALQEIAG
;
A
#
# COMPACT_ATOMS: atom_id res chain seq x y z
N MET A 1 11.62 15.79 -23.32
CA MET A 1 10.28 15.64 -23.93
C MET A 1 9.57 16.98 -23.85
N THR A 2 9.16 17.50 -25.00
CA THR A 2 8.59 18.82 -25.23
C THR A 2 7.19 18.97 -24.60
N ARG A 3 6.99 20.09 -23.91
CA ARG A 3 5.72 20.57 -23.33
C ARG A 3 4.56 20.39 -24.32
N SER A 4 3.68 19.44 -24.05
CA SER A 4 2.43 19.26 -24.79
C SER A 4 1.25 19.38 -23.82
N ILE A 5 0.70 20.60 -23.80
CA ILE A 5 -0.72 20.89 -23.57
C ILE A 5 -1.25 20.53 -22.17
N THR A 6 -0.96 21.41 -21.20
CA THR A 6 -1.86 21.66 -20.06
C THR A 6 -3.27 21.89 -20.59
N ASP A 7 -4.25 21.17 -20.06
CA ASP A 7 -5.64 21.27 -20.46
C ASP A 7 -6.13 22.72 -20.47
N ALA A 8 -6.86 23.12 -21.51
CA ALA A 8 -7.48 24.44 -21.57
C ALA A 8 -8.38 24.67 -20.33
N ALA A 9 -8.95 23.60 -19.79
CA ALA A 9 -9.74 23.65 -18.55
C ALA A 9 -8.90 24.04 -17.33
N VAL A 10 -7.73 23.44 -17.11
CA VAL A 10 -6.86 23.77 -15.96
C VAL A 10 -6.29 25.18 -16.10
N LYS A 11 -5.90 25.58 -17.30
CA LYS A 11 -5.48 26.96 -17.58
C LYS A 11 -6.60 27.96 -17.30
N ALA A 12 -7.83 27.64 -17.72
CA ALA A 12 -8.99 28.47 -17.46
C ALA A 12 -9.32 28.54 -15.97
N ALA A 13 -9.19 27.42 -15.24
CA ALA A 13 -9.38 27.37 -13.79
C ALA A 13 -8.35 28.24 -13.06
N ILE A 14 -7.06 28.14 -13.42
CA ILE A 14 -6.01 29.00 -12.88
C ILE A 14 -6.32 30.47 -13.17
N ALA A 15 -6.66 30.81 -14.42
CA ALA A 15 -7.01 32.19 -14.79
C ALA A 15 -8.24 32.71 -14.02
N ALA A 16 -9.24 31.86 -13.79
CA ALA A 16 -10.42 32.21 -13.01
C ALA A 16 -10.04 32.55 -11.56
N ILE A 17 -9.26 31.68 -10.90
CA ILE A 17 -8.75 31.91 -9.53
C ILE A 17 -7.91 33.19 -9.47
N GLU A 18 -7.07 33.43 -10.48
CA GLU A 18 -6.25 34.65 -10.54
C GLU A 18 -7.10 35.92 -10.69
N SER A 19 -8.18 35.86 -11.47
CA SER A 19 -9.12 36.97 -11.68
C SER A 19 -10.07 37.19 -10.50
N GLU A 20 -10.16 36.24 -9.59
CA GLU A 20 -11.07 36.29 -8.45
C GLU A 20 -10.68 37.40 -7.49
N SER A 21 -11.67 38.06 -6.88
CA SER A 21 -11.47 39.07 -5.84
C SER A 21 -11.18 38.42 -4.48
N ALA A 22 -10.23 37.49 -4.47
CA ALA A 22 -9.74 36.77 -3.29
C ALA A 22 -8.33 37.24 -2.92
N THR A 23 -7.95 37.06 -1.65
CA THR A 23 -6.58 37.28 -1.17
C THR A 23 -5.61 36.29 -1.80
N THR A 24 -4.31 36.59 -1.78
CA THR A 24 -3.26 35.66 -2.27
C THR A 24 -3.33 34.32 -1.56
N GLN A 25 -3.55 34.33 -0.24
CA GLN A 25 -3.70 33.13 0.57
C GLN A 25 -4.87 32.26 0.10
N GLU A 26 -6.08 32.84 -0.03
CA GLU A 26 -7.27 32.11 -0.49
C GLU A 26 -7.04 31.51 -1.89
N LYS A 27 -6.38 32.25 -2.80
CA LYS A 27 -6.04 31.73 -4.13
C LYS A 27 -5.11 30.51 -4.08
N ILE A 28 -4.10 30.54 -3.19
CA ILE A 28 -3.20 29.40 -2.96
C ILE A 28 -4.00 28.20 -2.44
N GLU A 29 -4.87 28.41 -1.46
CA GLU A 29 -5.70 27.37 -0.85
C GLU A 29 -6.64 26.73 -1.89
N MET A 30 -7.31 27.55 -2.72
CA MET A 30 -8.16 27.08 -3.81
C MET A 30 -7.40 26.21 -4.83
N LEU A 31 -6.17 26.59 -5.19
CA LEU A 31 -5.33 25.79 -6.09
C LEU A 31 -4.95 24.45 -5.47
N ILE A 32 -4.56 24.44 -4.19
CA ILE A 32 -4.22 23.22 -3.44
C ILE A 32 -5.45 22.29 -3.34
N GLU A 33 -6.61 22.82 -2.99
CA GLU A 33 -7.86 22.05 -2.87
C GLU A 33 -8.29 21.43 -4.21
N MET A 34 -8.20 22.21 -5.29
CA MET A 34 -8.49 21.71 -6.63
C MET A 34 -7.53 20.58 -7.04
N ALA A 35 -6.23 20.74 -6.75
CA ALA A 35 -5.23 19.72 -7.00
C ALA A 35 -5.50 18.43 -6.20
N LEU A 36 -5.85 18.56 -4.91
CA LEU A 36 -6.26 17.44 -4.05
C LEU A 36 -7.50 16.72 -4.59
N GLY A 37 -8.44 17.46 -5.18
CA GLY A 37 -9.62 16.91 -5.84
C GLY A 37 -9.28 15.90 -6.93
N PHE A 38 -8.30 16.24 -7.79
CA PHE A 38 -7.81 15.33 -8.83
C PHE A 38 -7.06 14.11 -8.27
N GLN A 39 -6.37 14.26 -7.14
CA GLN A 39 -5.60 13.17 -6.53
C GLN A 39 -6.45 12.12 -5.80
N LYS A 40 -7.59 12.49 -5.21
CA LYS A 40 -8.36 11.55 -4.37
C LYS A 40 -8.94 10.38 -5.17
N LYS A 41 -9.36 10.59 -6.41
CA LYS A 41 -9.91 9.58 -7.31
C LYS A 41 -9.52 9.89 -8.76
N PRO A 42 -8.25 9.69 -9.13
CA PRO A 42 -7.78 10.02 -10.46
C PRO A 42 -8.42 9.07 -11.48
N LYS A 43 -9.06 9.63 -12.50
CA LYS A 43 -9.67 8.90 -13.62
C LYS A 43 -8.67 8.65 -14.74
N SER A 44 -7.56 9.38 -14.74
CA SER A 44 -6.49 9.24 -15.74
C SER A 44 -5.16 9.75 -15.19
N ALA A 45 -4.06 9.31 -15.81
CA ALA A 45 -2.72 9.87 -15.54
C ALA A 45 -2.66 11.38 -15.82
N LYS A 46 -3.54 11.89 -16.71
CA LYS A 46 -3.62 13.30 -17.04
C LYS A 46 -4.17 14.13 -15.87
N GLU A 47 -5.20 13.67 -15.15
CA GLU A 47 -5.71 14.39 -13.98
C GLU A 47 -4.62 14.56 -12.90
N LEU A 48 -3.71 13.60 -12.77
CA LEU A 48 -2.54 13.73 -11.89
C LEU A 48 -1.54 14.77 -12.39
N GLN A 49 -1.31 14.87 -13.71
CA GLN A 49 -0.47 15.91 -14.31
C GLN A 49 -1.08 17.32 -14.15
N ASP A 50 -2.40 17.39 -14.24
CA ASP A 50 -3.17 18.60 -13.98
C ASP A 50 -3.06 19.03 -12.51
N ALA A 51 -3.13 18.08 -11.57
CA ALA A 51 -2.84 18.33 -10.16
C ALA A 51 -1.42 18.88 -9.94
N VAL A 52 -0.41 18.28 -10.56
CA VAL A 52 0.98 18.78 -10.51
C VAL A 52 1.06 20.22 -11.01
N THR A 53 0.36 20.56 -12.10
CA THR A 53 0.34 21.92 -12.65
C THR A 53 -0.26 22.93 -11.66
N LEU A 54 -1.35 22.56 -10.99
CA LEU A 54 -2.00 23.39 -9.97
C LEU A 54 -1.10 23.60 -8.75
N TYR A 55 -0.40 22.55 -8.28
CA TYR A 55 0.57 22.68 -7.20
C TYR A 55 1.74 23.58 -7.56
N TYR A 56 2.31 23.46 -8.76
CA TYR A 56 3.36 24.38 -9.21
C TYR A 56 2.89 25.83 -9.14
N ARG A 57 1.66 26.10 -9.59
CA ARG A 57 1.11 27.45 -9.53
C ARG A 57 0.92 27.94 -8.08
N ALA A 58 0.44 27.07 -7.19
CA ALA A 58 0.30 27.38 -5.77
C ALA A 58 1.66 27.70 -5.13
N ILE A 59 2.69 26.88 -5.38
CA ILE A 59 4.07 27.08 -4.88
C ILE A 59 4.64 28.42 -5.36
N ASP A 60 4.44 28.77 -6.63
CA ASP A 60 4.91 30.04 -7.20
C ASP A 60 4.24 31.24 -6.51
N LEU A 61 2.95 31.15 -6.18
CA LEU A 61 2.21 32.19 -5.48
C LEU A 61 2.58 32.31 -4.00
N CYS A 62 3.06 31.23 -3.36
CA CYS A 62 3.44 31.27 -1.95
C CYS A 62 4.66 32.17 -1.66
N GLY A 63 5.59 32.31 -2.61
CA GLY A 63 6.82 33.05 -2.40
C GLY A 63 7.60 32.57 -1.16
N GLU A 64 8.09 33.53 -0.36
CA GLU A 64 8.62 33.29 0.98
C GLU A 64 7.62 33.69 2.09
N GLU A 65 6.49 34.30 1.73
CA GLU A 65 5.50 34.83 2.67
C GLU A 65 4.59 33.73 3.27
N TYR A 66 4.40 32.63 2.55
CA TYR A 66 3.49 31.54 2.95
C TYR A 66 4.22 30.18 3.06
N PRO A 67 5.21 30.04 3.95
CA PRO A 67 6.06 28.84 4.01
C PRO A 67 5.26 27.55 4.26
N LEU A 68 4.26 27.57 5.15
CA LEU A 68 3.44 26.39 5.43
C LEU A 68 2.60 25.96 4.21
N LEU A 69 1.95 26.91 3.51
CA LEU A 69 1.19 26.59 2.29
C LEU A 69 2.11 26.09 1.18
N LYS A 70 3.31 26.65 1.05
CA LYS A 70 4.35 26.19 0.11
C LYS A 70 4.74 24.74 0.42
N ALA A 71 4.95 24.41 1.69
CA ALA A 71 5.29 23.06 2.13
C ALA A 71 4.16 22.07 1.87
N ARG A 72 2.90 22.44 2.17
CA ARG A 72 1.71 21.63 1.85
C ARG A 72 1.56 21.38 0.36
N ALA A 73 1.68 22.43 -0.47
CA ALA A 73 1.62 22.30 -1.92
C ALA A 73 2.77 21.44 -2.46
N THR A 74 3.97 21.57 -1.91
CA THR A 74 5.15 20.76 -2.30
C THR A 74 4.97 19.29 -1.94
N ALA A 75 4.47 18.98 -0.73
CA ALA A 75 4.16 17.61 -0.31
C ALA A 75 3.01 17.00 -1.14
N GLY A 76 1.96 17.79 -1.42
CA GLY A 76 0.87 17.40 -2.31
C GLY A 76 1.37 17.09 -3.72
N MET A 77 2.23 17.94 -4.29
CA MET A 77 2.86 17.69 -5.58
C MET A 77 3.68 16.40 -5.58
N ALA A 78 4.48 16.17 -4.53
CA ALA A 78 5.24 14.93 -4.37
C ALA A 78 4.33 13.70 -4.36
N THR A 79 3.15 13.77 -3.72
CA THR A 79 2.14 12.71 -3.77
C THR A 79 1.68 12.41 -5.19
N ALA A 80 1.38 13.44 -6.00
CA ALA A 80 0.99 13.24 -7.40
C ALA A 80 2.13 12.64 -8.23
N LEU A 81 3.35 13.17 -8.07
CA LEU A 81 4.53 12.69 -8.78
C LEU A 81 4.83 11.22 -8.49
N ARG A 82 4.68 10.78 -7.23
CA ARG A 82 4.80 9.37 -6.84
C ARG A 82 3.80 8.50 -7.59
N THR A 83 2.55 8.93 -7.65
CA THR A 83 1.47 8.17 -8.31
C THR A 83 1.68 8.09 -9.82
N ILE A 84 2.16 9.15 -10.48
CA ILE A 84 2.51 9.15 -11.91
C ILE A 84 3.77 8.30 -12.16
N GLY A 85 4.77 8.42 -11.29
CA GLY A 85 6.10 7.84 -11.41
C GLY A 85 6.21 6.36 -11.06
N ALA A 86 5.10 5.63 -10.87
CA ALA A 86 5.15 4.21 -10.51
C ALA A 86 5.95 3.35 -11.52
N GLU A 87 6.13 3.83 -12.76
CA GLU A 87 6.88 3.15 -13.82
C GLU A 87 8.26 3.76 -14.15
N GLY A 88 8.70 4.82 -13.43
CA GLY A 88 9.94 5.53 -13.75
C GLY A 88 10.60 6.27 -12.57
N THR A 89 11.93 6.30 -12.55
CA THR A 89 12.70 6.81 -11.40
C THR A 89 12.74 8.33 -11.27
N ASP A 90 12.67 9.08 -12.38
CA ASP A 90 12.83 10.54 -12.37
C ASP A 90 11.75 11.25 -11.54
N LEU A 91 10.49 10.82 -11.67
CA LEU A 91 9.37 11.41 -10.93
C LEU A 91 9.40 10.97 -9.46
N LEU A 92 9.84 9.74 -9.17
CA LEU A 92 10.04 9.28 -7.80
C LEU A 92 11.17 10.06 -7.09
N LEU A 93 12.26 10.37 -7.78
CA LEU A 93 13.33 11.22 -7.25
C LEU A 93 12.84 12.65 -6.98
N GLN A 94 12.01 13.21 -7.86
CA GLN A 94 11.37 14.51 -7.62
C GLN A 94 10.41 14.46 -6.43
N ALA A 95 9.60 13.40 -6.30
CA ALA A 95 8.71 13.22 -5.15
C ALA A 95 9.50 13.12 -3.84
N LYS A 96 10.60 12.37 -3.83
CA LYS A 96 11.51 12.27 -2.68
C LYS A 96 12.03 13.65 -2.29
N ALA A 97 12.58 14.40 -3.25
CA ALA A 97 13.11 15.74 -3.01
C ALA A 97 12.02 16.71 -2.51
N GLY A 98 10.79 16.61 -3.03
CA GLY A 98 9.66 17.42 -2.59
C GLY A 98 9.29 17.15 -1.12
N TYR A 99 9.16 15.89 -0.72
CA TYR A 99 8.92 15.57 0.69
C TYR A 99 10.07 16.00 1.60
N GLU A 100 11.33 15.76 1.19
CA GLU A 100 12.52 16.18 1.95
C GLU A 100 12.58 17.70 2.12
N ALA A 101 12.22 18.47 1.11
CA ALA A 101 12.17 19.93 1.14
C ALA A 101 11.02 20.48 2.00
N ALA A 102 9.84 19.86 1.95
CA ALA A 102 8.68 20.28 2.73
C ALA A 102 8.81 19.93 4.22
N MET A 103 9.52 18.85 4.55
CA MET A 103 9.53 18.26 5.89
C MET A 103 9.92 19.23 7.03
N PRO A 104 10.98 20.06 6.92
CA PRO A 104 11.36 20.95 8.02
C PRO A 104 10.26 21.95 8.38
N VAL A 105 9.60 22.52 7.37
CA VAL A 105 8.52 23.49 7.56
C VAL A 105 7.26 22.80 8.11
N LEU A 106 6.94 21.60 7.62
CA LEU A 106 5.82 20.83 8.17
C LEU A 106 6.07 20.47 9.64
N GLN A 107 7.29 20.08 10.01
CA GLN A 107 7.64 19.76 11.40
C GLN A 107 7.54 20.98 12.33
N GLU A 108 7.80 22.18 11.82
CA GLU A 108 7.76 23.41 12.60
C GLU A 108 6.33 23.97 12.74
N PHE A 109 5.53 23.90 11.67
CA PHE A 109 4.27 24.66 11.59
C PHE A 109 2.99 23.83 11.35
N ALA A 110 3.10 22.57 10.87
CA ALA A 110 1.93 21.75 10.57
C ALA A 110 1.48 20.90 11.77
N SER A 111 0.33 20.26 11.65
CA SER A 111 -0.13 19.33 12.69
C SER A 111 0.73 18.05 12.72
N PRO A 112 0.81 17.33 13.85
CA PRO A 112 1.50 16.05 13.93
C PRO A 112 1.01 15.03 12.89
N GLU A 113 -0.30 15.02 12.60
CA GLU A 113 -0.93 14.16 11.61
C GLU A 113 -0.46 14.49 10.19
N GLU A 114 -0.37 15.77 9.83
CA GLU A 114 0.16 16.20 8.53
C GLU A 114 1.62 15.76 8.36
N VAL A 115 2.43 15.88 9.42
CA VAL A 115 3.83 15.41 9.41
C VAL A 115 3.90 13.90 9.27
N ALA A 116 3.05 13.15 10.00
CA ALA A 116 3.00 11.70 9.94
C ALA A 116 2.55 11.19 8.57
N GLU A 117 1.58 11.83 7.93
CA GLU A 117 1.15 11.54 6.57
C GLU A 117 2.27 11.78 5.55
N ALA A 118 2.98 12.92 5.67
CA ALA A 118 4.14 13.20 4.82
C ALA A 118 5.26 12.16 5.01
N GLN A 119 5.50 11.70 6.24
CA GLN A 119 6.46 10.64 6.54
C GLN A 119 6.04 9.29 5.97
N MET A 120 4.76 8.92 6.10
CA MET A 120 4.22 7.71 5.51
C MET A 120 4.40 7.71 3.98
N ASN A 121 4.05 8.82 3.33
CA ASN A 121 4.18 8.94 1.89
C ASN A 121 5.64 8.98 1.41
N LEU A 122 6.55 9.65 2.15
CA LEU A 122 7.98 9.58 1.89
C LEU A 122 8.49 8.14 2.00
N GLY A 123 8.03 7.38 2.99
CA GLY A 123 8.34 5.96 3.14
C GLY A 123 7.98 5.14 1.89
N LEU A 124 6.80 5.39 1.31
CA LEU A 124 6.37 4.75 0.05
C LEU A 124 7.27 5.13 -1.13
N VAL A 125 7.65 6.41 -1.27
CA VAL A 125 8.59 6.84 -2.32
C VAL A 125 9.93 6.13 -2.17
N LEU A 126 10.47 6.11 -0.95
CA LEU A 126 11.76 5.46 -0.66
C LEU A 126 11.69 3.96 -0.99
N GLN A 127 10.61 3.28 -0.62
CA GLN A 127 10.38 1.88 -0.96
C GLN A 127 10.38 1.65 -2.48
N SER A 128 9.68 2.48 -3.27
CA SER A 128 9.67 2.38 -4.74
C SER A 128 11.04 2.62 -5.39
N LEU A 129 11.95 3.32 -4.72
CA LEU A 129 13.31 3.62 -5.21
C LEU A 129 14.34 2.53 -4.88
N VAL A 130 14.01 1.58 -4.00
CA VAL A 130 14.92 0.50 -3.57
C VAL A 130 15.36 -0.42 -4.73
N PRO A 131 14.46 -0.91 -5.62
CA PRO A 131 14.85 -1.79 -6.73
C PRO A 131 15.87 -1.16 -7.69
N PHE A 132 15.91 0.18 -7.73
CA PHE A 132 16.81 0.96 -8.57
C PHE A 132 18.09 1.37 -7.86
N ASN A 133 18.31 0.93 -6.61
CA ASN A 133 19.44 1.32 -5.77
C ASN A 133 19.53 2.84 -5.52
N LEU A 134 18.38 3.53 -5.49
CA LEU A 134 18.26 4.98 -5.28
C LEU A 134 17.78 5.34 -3.87
N ALA A 135 17.47 4.34 -3.05
CA ALA A 135 17.15 4.47 -1.63
C ALA A 135 17.50 3.17 -0.89
N LYS A 136 17.70 3.24 0.43
CA LYS A 136 17.84 2.04 1.27
C LYS A 136 16.49 1.71 1.90
N VAL A 137 16.20 0.43 2.05
CA VAL A 137 14.98 -0.03 2.75
C VAL A 137 14.89 0.53 4.17
N ALA A 138 16.02 0.64 4.87
CA ALA A 138 16.09 1.23 6.21
C ALA A 138 15.56 2.67 6.26
N ASP A 139 15.73 3.46 5.20
CA ASP A 139 15.27 4.84 5.16
C ASP A 139 13.72 4.90 5.11
N GLY A 140 13.12 4.03 4.29
CA GLY A 140 11.66 3.89 4.20
C GLY A 140 11.04 3.39 5.50
N ILE A 141 11.62 2.35 6.11
CA ILE A 141 11.19 1.85 7.43
C ILE A 141 11.31 2.93 8.49
N SER A 142 12.38 3.72 8.49
CA SER A 142 12.55 4.83 9.44
C SER A 142 11.47 5.90 9.26
N ALA A 143 11.03 6.17 8.03
CA ALA A 143 9.92 7.09 7.75
C ALA A 143 8.59 6.54 8.29
N TYR A 144 8.29 5.26 8.05
CA TYR A 144 7.10 4.62 8.62
C TYR A 144 7.11 4.61 10.15
N GLN A 145 8.26 4.34 10.77
CA GLN A 145 8.40 4.39 12.24
C GLN A 145 8.21 5.80 12.81
N ARG A 146 8.58 6.86 12.06
CA ARG A 146 8.26 8.24 12.46
C ARG A 146 6.75 8.50 12.40
N ALA A 147 6.07 8.03 11.36
CA ALA A 147 4.61 8.13 11.25
C ALA A 147 3.88 7.37 12.37
N LEU A 148 4.37 6.19 12.75
CA LEU A 148 3.83 5.37 13.87
C LEU A 148 3.90 6.05 15.24
N ARG A 149 4.67 7.14 15.40
CA ARG A 149 4.69 7.93 16.64
C ARG A 149 3.39 8.73 16.85
N VAL A 150 2.66 8.99 15.76
CA VAL A 150 1.38 9.73 15.76
C VAL A 150 0.25 8.77 15.44
N PHE A 151 0.37 8.00 14.36
CA PHE A 151 -0.63 7.03 13.93
C PHE A 151 -0.54 5.74 14.75
N THR A 152 -1.04 5.82 15.99
CA THR A 152 -1.12 4.69 16.93
C THR A 152 -2.41 3.88 16.72
N ALA A 153 -2.42 2.61 17.13
CA ALA A 153 -3.61 1.76 17.03
C ALA A 153 -4.85 2.35 17.73
N ALA A 154 -4.66 3.09 18.84
CA ALA A 154 -5.75 3.64 19.63
C ALA A 154 -6.43 4.86 18.98
N ALA A 155 -5.68 5.67 18.25
CA ALA A 155 -6.20 6.91 17.65
C ALA A 155 -6.43 6.79 16.14
N TYR A 156 -5.62 5.97 15.45
CA TYR A 156 -5.57 5.83 13.99
C TYR A 156 -5.35 4.36 13.60
N PRO A 157 -6.31 3.46 13.94
CA PRO A 157 -6.14 2.01 13.72
C PRO A 157 -5.90 1.65 12.24
N GLN A 158 -6.52 2.38 11.31
CA GLN A 158 -6.36 2.17 9.88
C GLN A 158 -4.93 2.48 9.42
N GLU A 159 -4.43 3.68 9.72
CA GLU A 159 -3.08 4.11 9.36
C GLU A 159 -2.04 3.25 10.07
N PHE A 160 -2.28 2.87 11.33
CA PHE A 160 -1.41 1.97 12.08
C PHE A 160 -1.28 0.60 11.39
N ALA A 161 -2.39 0.00 10.98
CA ALA A 161 -2.39 -1.26 10.24
C ALA A 161 -1.70 -1.14 8.87
N ILE A 162 -1.95 -0.05 8.13
CA ILE A 162 -1.29 0.24 6.84
C ILE A 162 0.23 0.40 7.03
N LEU A 163 0.68 1.10 8.07
CA LEU A 163 2.11 1.30 8.35
C LEU A 163 2.81 -0.01 8.69
N HIS A 164 2.22 -0.85 9.53
CA HIS A 164 2.78 -2.17 9.82
C HIS A 164 2.82 -3.07 8.59
N ASN A 165 1.78 -3.01 7.74
CA ASN A 165 1.78 -3.68 6.44
C ASN A 165 2.92 -3.19 5.53
N ASN A 166 3.11 -1.87 5.43
CA ASN A 166 4.16 -1.29 4.59
C ASN A 166 5.56 -1.63 5.09
N ILE A 167 5.77 -1.64 6.42
CA ILE A 167 7.03 -2.09 7.03
C ILE A 167 7.29 -3.57 6.70
N ALA A 168 6.28 -4.43 6.80
CA ALA A 168 6.42 -5.83 6.46
C ALA A 168 6.79 -6.03 4.98
N ILE A 169 6.10 -5.35 4.06
CA ILE A 169 6.41 -5.37 2.62
C ILE A 169 7.82 -4.82 2.36
N ALA A 170 8.25 -3.79 3.08
CA ALA A 170 9.60 -3.23 2.96
C ALA A 170 10.67 -4.28 3.31
N TYR A 171 10.48 -5.06 4.37
CA TYR A 171 11.37 -6.19 4.69
C TYR A 171 11.35 -7.28 3.61
N LEU A 172 10.16 -7.65 3.12
CA LEU A 172 10.02 -8.69 2.08
C LEU A 172 10.62 -8.29 0.73
N SER A 173 10.69 -6.98 0.43
CA SER A 173 11.20 -6.44 -0.84
C SER A 173 12.69 -6.07 -0.82
N MET A 174 13.39 -6.22 0.31
CA MET A 174 14.84 -5.97 0.36
C MET A 174 15.60 -6.88 -0.63
N PRO A 175 16.56 -6.34 -1.42
CA PRO A 175 17.37 -7.11 -2.34
C PRO A 175 18.04 -8.32 -1.69
N LEU A 176 18.05 -9.45 -2.40
CA LEU A 176 18.59 -10.73 -1.90
C LEU A 176 20.12 -10.68 -1.76
N ALA A 177 20.61 -10.36 -0.57
CA ALA A 177 21.78 -11.05 -0.06
C ALA A 177 21.30 -12.36 0.58
N ALA A 178 21.83 -13.51 0.13
CA ALA A 178 21.42 -14.84 0.59
C ALA A 178 21.54 -15.00 2.13
N ALA A 179 22.53 -14.34 2.74
CA ALA A 179 22.64 -14.19 4.18
C ALA A 179 21.67 -13.09 4.66
N GLY A 180 20.44 -13.48 5.01
CA GLY A 180 19.48 -12.60 5.67
C GLY A 180 18.02 -12.74 5.22
N GLU A 181 17.70 -13.63 4.29
CA GLU A 181 16.31 -13.84 3.82
C GLU A 181 15.36 -14.25 4.96
N GLU A 182 15.76 -15.23 5.78
CA GLU A 182 14.98 -15.69 6.94
C GLU A 182 14.74 -14.58 7.95
N LEU A 183 15.78 -13.77 8.24
CA LEU A 183 15.68 -12.63 9.15
C LEU A 183 14.64 -11.62 8.65
N ARG A 184 14.66 -11.29 7.36
CA ARG A 184 13.73 -10.31 6.79
C ARG A 184 12.29 -10.81 6.81
N GLN A 185 12.07 -12.06 6.43
CA GLN A 185 10.74 -12.64 6.45
C GLN A 185 10.23 -12.77 7.90
N GLY A 186 11.10 -13.10 8.85
CA GLY A 186 10.80 -13.07 10.29
C GLY A 186 10.41 -11.68 10.80
N LEU A 187 11.13 -10.63 10.37
CA LEU A 187 10.79 -9.23 10.71
C LEU A 187 9.47 -8.77 10.08
N ALA A 188 9.13 -9.26 8.89
CA ALA A 188 7.84 -9.02 8.27
C ALA A 188 6.68 -9.67 9.06
N VAL A 189 6.84 -10.95 9.43
CA VAL A 189 5.90 -11.67 10.30
C VAL A 189 5.72 -10.94 11.63
N GLN A 190 6.83 -10.56 12.27
CA GLN A 190 6.80 -9.80 13.53
C GLN A 190 6.03 -8.48 13.37
N SER A 191 6.21 -7.77 12.26
CA SER A 191 5.52 -6.49 12.02
C SER A 191 4.00 -6.68 11.98
N PHE A 192 3.49 -7.76 11.37
CA PHE A 192 2.06 -8.08 11.39
C PHE A 192 1.58 -8.51 12.79
N GLU A 193 2.34 -9.36 13.48
CA GLU A 193 1.99 -9.85 14.81
C GLU A 193 1.93 -8.72 15.85
N GLU A 194 2.86 -7.75 15.80
CA GLU A 194 2.81 -6.56 16.67
C GLU A 194 1.56 -5.72 16.44
N ALA A 195 1.13 -5.57 15.18
CA ALA A 195 -0.09 -4.84 14.88
C ALA A 195 -1.34 -5.55 15.41
N LEU A 196 -1.39 -6.88 15.23
CA LEU A 196 -2.50 -7.74 15.67
C LEU A 196 -2.62 -7.86 17.21
N LYS A 197 -1.64 -7.39 17.99
CA LYS A 197 -1.79 -7.25 19.45
C LYS A 197 -2.76 -6.15 19.85
N GLN A 198 -2.99 -5.17 18.97
CA GLN A 198 -3.82 -3.98 19.24
C GLN A 198 -5.00 -3.87 18.28
N ILE A 199 -4.88 -4.42 17.07
CA ILE A 199 -5.95 -4.52 16.08
C ILE A 199 -6.71 -5.84 16.27
N ASN A 200 -8.05 -5.78 16.32
CA ASN A 200 -8.89 -6.92 16.69
C ASN A 200 -10.16 -6.97 15.81
N PRO A 201 -10.82 -8.14 15.66
CA PRO A 201 -11.92 -8.31 14.72
C PRO A 201 -13.23 -7.61 15.10
N ILE A 202 -13.35 -7.09 16.33
CA ILE A 202 -14.57 -6.42 16.82
C ILE A 202 -14.48 -4.92 16.56
N ASP A 203 -13.41 -4.29 17.03
CA ASP A 203 -13.25 -2.83 16.93
C ASP A 203 -12.69 -2.41 15.57
N HIS A 204 -11.89 -3.29 14.94
CA HIS A 204 -11.12 -2.99 13.73
C HIS A 204 -11.25 -4.12 12.69
N PRO A 205 -12.47 -4.53 12.30
CA PRO A 205 -12.70 -5.74 11.52
C PRO A 205 -11.91 -5.75 10.20
N SER A 206 -11.95 -4.65 9.45
CA SER A 206 -11.30 -4.52 8.15
C SER A 206 -9.77 -4.64 8.25
N GLU A 207 -9.18 -3.89 9.18
CA GLU A 207 -7.74 -3.87 9.44
C GLU A 207 -7.25 -5.22 9.94
N TYR A 208 -8.00 -5.85 10.85
CA TYR A 208 -7.69 -7.18 11.38
C TYR A 208 -7.64 -8.22 10.26
N ALA A 209 -8.66 -8.25 9.39
CA ALA A 209 -8.72 -9.20 8.29
C ALA A 209 -7.60 -8.98 7.26
N MET A 210 -7.25 -7.73 6.98
CA MET A 210 -6.12 -7.39 6.12
C MET A 210 -4.79 -7.88 6.71
N LEU A 211 -4.51 -7.57 7.97
CA LEU A 211 -3.28 -7.97 8.65
C LEU A 211 -3.18 -9.50 8.75
N GLN A 212 -4.26 -10.19 9.09
CA GLN A 212 -4.29 -11.65 9.17
C GLN A 212 -4.04 -12.32 7.80
N ASN A 213 -4.67 -11.83 6.73
CA ASN A 213 -4.40 -12.34 5.39
C ASN A 213 -2.94 -12.14 4.98
N ASN A 214 -2.36 -10.96 5.28
CA ASN A 214 -0.99 -10.65 4.89
C ASN A 214 0.05 -11.38 5.76
N LEU A 215 -0.26 -11.61 7.04
CA LEU A 215 0.48 -12.52 7.91
C LEU A 215 0.48 -13.94 7.33
N GLY A 216 -0.68 -14.43 6.88
CA GLY A 216 -0.78 -15.74 6.24
C GLY A 216 0.12 -15.86 5.01
N ASN A 217 0.10 -14.85 4.13
CA ASN A 217 0.99 -14.82 2.96
C ASN A 217 2.46 -14.79 3.36
N ALA A 218 2.85 -13.97 4.34
CA ALA A 218 4.24 -13.90 4.80
C ALA A 218 4.72 -15.24 5.38
N LEU A 219 3.88 -15.96 6.12
CA LEU A 219 4.19 -17.27 6.68
C LEU A 219 4.28 -18.36 5.59
N GLN A 220 3.36 -18.35 4.61
CA GLN A 220 3.35 -19.31 3.51
C GLN A 220 4.64 -19.28 2.68
N TYR A 221 5.17 -18.08 2.40
CA TYR A 221 6.36 -17.90 1.57
C TYR A 221 7.66 -17.74 2.38
N LEU A 222 7.60 -17.86 3.71
CA LEU A 222 8.77 -17.83 4.59
C LEU A 222 9.62 -19.08 4.34
N ARG A 223 10.85 -18.89 3.84
CA ARG A 223 11.85 -19.96 3.80
C ARG A 223 12.25 -20.30 5.22
N SER A 224 12.08 -21.56 5.59
CA SER A 224 12.24 -22.03 6.95
C SER A 224 12.53 -23.53 6.93
N SER A 225 13.23 -24.01 7.95
CA SER A 225 13.34 -25.45 8.24
C SER A 225 12.04 -26.08 8.75
N HIS A 226 11.00 -25.26 9.00
CA HIS A 226 9.69 -25.67 9.51
C HIS A 226 8.53 -25.24 8.58
N PRO A 227 8.54 -25.62 7.29
CA PRO A 227 7.55 -25.16 6.32
C PRO A 227 6.12 -25.64 6.63
N VAL A 228 5.97 -26.83 7.23
CA VAL A 228 4.67 -27.37 7.65
C VAL A 228 4.04 -26.48 8.73
N GLU A 229 4.78 -26.19 9.80
CA GLU A 229 4.31 -25.33 10.89
C GLU A 229 3.91 -23.94 10.38
N ASN A 230 4.73 -23.35 9.50
CA ASN A 230 4.43 -22.06 8.89
C ASN A 230 3.15 -22.08 8.06
N ASN A 231 2.93 -23.10 7.23
CA ASN A 231 1.70 -23.22 6.45
C ASN A 231 0.45 -23.44 7.34
N LEU A 232 0.60 -24.15 8.46
CA LEU A 232 -0.49 -24.29 9.43
C LEU A 232 -0.84 -22.97 10.10
N ARG A 233 0.16 -22.19 10.50
CA ARG A 233 -0.03 -20.83 11.01
C ARG A 233 -0.64 -19.92 9.93
N ALA A 234 -0.24 -20.07 8.67
CA ALA A 234 -0.83 -19.33 7.57
C ALA A 234 -2.33 -19.64 7.39
N ILE A 235 -2.70 -20.93 7.41
CA ILE A 235 -4.11 -21.35 7.38
C ILE A 235 -4.89 -20.79 8.56
N ALA A 236 -4.32 -20.79 9.77
CA ALA A 236 -4.95 -20.19 10.93
C ALA A 236 -5.18 -18.68 10.72
N ALA A 237 -4.20 -17.95 10.20
CA ALA A 237 -4.33 -16.53 9.88
C ALA A 237 -5.42 -16.27 8.81
N TYR A 238 -5.44 -17.06 7.73
CA TYR A 238 -6.52 -16.95 6.73
C TYR A 238 -7.89 -17.25 7.33
N ASN A 239 -8.01 -18.24 8.22
CA ASN A 239 -9.26 -18.52 8.91
C ASN A 239 -9.72 -17.35 9.79
N GLU A 240 -8.79 -16.66 10.46
CA GLU A 240 -9.11 -15.43 11.21
C GLU A 240 -9.59 -14.31 10.28
N ALA A 241 -8.94 -14.12 9.13
CA ALA A 241 -9.39 -13.15 8.13
C ALA A 241 -10.80 -13.49 7.59
N LEU A 242 -11.11 -14.77 7.36
CA LEU A 242 -12.40 -15.26 6.88
C LEU A 242 -13.54 -15.18 7.92
N LYS A 243 -13.26 -14.86 9.19
CA LYS A 243 -14.31 -14.51 10.16
C LYS A 243 -14.95 -13.16 9.85
N VAL A 244 -14.20 -12.27 9.19
CA VAL A 244 -14.64 -10.93 8.83
C VAL A 244 -14.92 -10.84 7.33
N ARG A 245 -14.03 -11.39 6.51
CA ARG A 245 -14.19 -11.42 5.06
C ARG A 245 -15.17 -12.50 4.68
N THR A 246 -16.33 -12.11 4.17
CA THR A 246 -17.40 -13.03 3.78
C THR A 246 -17.72 -12.87 2.31
N ARG A 247 -18.21 -13.94 1.68
CA ARG A 247 -18.70 -13.89 0.29
C ARG A 247 -19.78 -12.82 0.08
N GLN A 248 -20.55 -12.50 1.12
CA GLN A 248 -21.65 -11.54 1.04
C GLN A 248 -21.17 -10.08 1.16
N ASP A 249 -20.33 -9.79 2.15
CA ASP A 249 -20.01 -8.40 2.52
C ASP A 249 -18.75 -7.89 1.82
N THR A 250 -17.78 -8.78 1.57
CA THR A 250 -16.47 -8.47 0.97
C THR A 250 -16.05 -9.57 0.00
N PRO A 251 -16.83 -9.80 -1.09
CA PRO A 251 -16.66 -10.94 -1.99
C PRO A 251 -15.25 -11.05 -2.60
N LEU A 252 -14.66 -9.92 -3.00
CA LEU A 252 -13.34 -9.91 -3.61
C LEU A 252 -12.24 -10.22 -2.60
N GLU A 253 -12.29 -9.65 -1.41
CA GLU A 253 -11.33 -9.93 -0.33
C GLU A 253 -11.48 -11.37 0.18
N TYR A 254 -12.71 -11.87 0.24
CA TYR A 254 -13.01 -13.27 0.53
C TYR A 254 -12.37 -14.21 -0.51
N ALA A 255 -12.62 -13.98 -1.80
CA ALA A 255 -12.06 -14.77 -2.90
C ALA A 255 -10.52 -14.80 -2.88
N ASN A 256 -9.88 -13.64 -2.61
CA ASN A 256 -8.43 -13.57 -2.42
C ASN A 256 -7.96 -14.43 -1.23
N THR A 257 -8.67 -14.33 -0.10
CA THR A 257 -8.28 -15.03 1.13
C THR A 257 -8.43 -16.55 0.99
N ILE A 258 -9.53 -17.05 0.39
CA ILE A 258 -9.71 -18.49 0.15
C ILE A 258 -8.72 -19.03 -0.90
N SER A 259 -8.33 -18.23 -1.90
CA SER A 259 -7.30 -18.62 -2.88
C SER A 259 -5.93 -18.77 -2.21
N ASN A 260 -5.56 -17.84 -1.32
CA ASN A 260 -4.32 -17.92 -0.56
C ASN A 260 -4.31 -19.12 0.39
N LYS A 261 -5.46 -19.42 1.02
CA LYS A 261 -5.66 -20.61 1.84
C LYS A 261 -5.54 -21.90 1.01
N ALA A 262 -6.08 -21.93 -0.20
CA ALA A 262 -5.95 -23.05 -1.13
C ALA A 262 -4.48 -23.32 -1.50
N ASN A 263 -3.69 -22.26 -1.78
CA ASN A 263 -2.25 -22.37 -1.98
C ASN A 263 -1.57 -23.04 -0.75
N ALA A 264 -1.94 -22.66 0.48
CA ALA A 264 -1.33 -23.22 1.70
C ALA A 264 -1.68 -24.70 1.87
N LEU A 265 -2.93 -25.06 1.62
CA LEU A 265 -3.39 -26.45 1.66
C LEU A 265 -2.67 -27.32 0.62
N SER A 266 -2.48 -26.81 -0.60
CA SER A 266 -1.79 -27.54 -1.66
C SER A 266 -0.33 -27.88 -1.33
N ASN A 267 0.29 -27.15 -0.41
CA ASN A 267 1.66 -27.36 0.05
C ASN A 267 1.77 -28.23 1.32
N LEU A 268 0.64 -28.61 1.93
CA LEU A 268 0.63 -29.38 3.17
C LEU A 268 0.33 -30.86 2.94
N PRO A 269 1.11 -31.79 3.52
CA PRO A 269 0.74 -33.20 3.56
C PRO A 269 -0.57 -33.40 4.35
N ASP A 270 -1.36 -34.40 3.96
CA ASP A 270 -2.58 -34.77 4.69
C ASP A 270 -2.25 -35.33 6.09
N ASP A 271 -1.09 -35.99 6.21
CA ASP A 271 -0.56 -36.57 7.44
C ASP A 271 0.88 -36.08 7.64
N TRP A 272 1.13 -35.30 8.70
CA TRP A 272 2.44 -34.73 8.97
C TRP A 272 3.44 -35.77 9.49
N GLU A 273 2.97 -36.91 10.00
CA GLU A 273 3.81 -38.03 10.39
C GLU A 273 4.23 -38.88 9.18
N LYS A 274 3.51 -38.77 8.05
CA LYS A 274 3.74 -39.51 6.80
C LYS A 274 3.63 -38.61 5.56
N PRO A 275 4.53 -37.62 5.42
CA PRO A 275 4.46 -36.65 4.32
C PRO A 275 4.56 -37.30 2.93
N GLU A 276 5.18 -38.48 2.82
CA GLU A 276 5.29 -39.26 1.58
C GLU A 276 3.95 -39.79 1.06
N ALA A 277 2.92 -39.87 1.91
CA ALA A 277 1.57 -40.23 1.51
C ALA A 277 0.89 -39.15 0.65
N GLY A 278 1.50 -37.96 0.54
CA GLY A 278 0.99 -36.84 -0.22
C GLY A 278 -0.19 -36.15 0.47
N ASN A 279 -1.04 -35.51 -0.32
CA ASN A 279 -2.09 -34.63 0.18
C ASN A 279 -3.41 -34.63 -0.61
N PRO A 280 -3.97 -35.78 -1.03
CA PRO A 280 -5.18 -35.82 -1.85
C PRO A 280 -6.39 -35.13 -1.20
N LYS A 281 -6.54 -35.14 0.13
CA LYS A 281 -7.64 -34.45 0.82
C LYS A 281 -7.45 -32.94 0.78
N ASN A 282 -6.25 -32.46 1.08
CA ASN A 282 -5.96 -31.03 1.01
C ASN A 282 -6.05 -30.50 -0.43
N LEU A 283 -5.62 -31.26 -1.45
CA LEU A 283 -5.77 -30.88 -2.86
C LEU A 283 -7.24 -30.82 -3.30
N ALA A 284 -8.08 -31.76 -2.84
CA ALA A 284 -9.52 -31.71 -3.09
C ALA A 284 -10.14 -30.45 -2.45
N GLN A 285 -9.76 -30.12 -1.22
CA GLN A 285 -10.23 -28.92 -0.54
C GLN A 285 -9.74 -27.63 -1.21
N ALA A 286 -8.45 -27.58 -1.61
CA ALA A 286 -7.88 -26.46 -2.36
C ALA A 286 -8.61 -26.25 -3.69
N SER A 287 -8.93 -27.33 -4.41
CA SER A 287 -9.71 -27.28 -5.66
C SER A 287 -11.07 -26.62 -5.45
N THR A 288 -11.78 -26.96 -4.36
CA THR A 288 -13.06 -26.33 -4.03
C THR A 288 -12.91 -24.82 -3.81
N TYR A 289 -11.90 -24.41 -3.05
CA TYR A 289 -11.65 -22.99 -2.79
C TYR A 289 -11.25 -22.20 -4.05
N TYR A 290 -10.41 -22.78 -4.92
CA TYR A 290 -10.08 -22.13 -6.20
C TYR A 290 -11.29 -22.02 -7.11
N GLN A 291 -12.16 -23.04 -7.18
CA GLN A 291 -13.38 -22.97 -7.98
C GLN A 291 -14.30 -21.85 -7.49
N GLU A 292 -14.50 -21.74 -6.18
CA GLU A 292 -15.30 -20.67 -5.57
C GLU A 292 -14.68 -19.28 -5.82
N ALA A 293 -13.36 -19.13 -5.66
CA ALA A 293 -12.68 -17.87 -5.94
C ALA A 293 -12.77 -17.48 -7.42
N LEU A 294 -12.59 -18.44 -8.33
CA LEU A 294 -12.70 -18.23 -9.76
C LEU A 294 -14.09 -17.76 -10.17
N GLU A 295 -15.14 -18.34 -9.59
CA GLU A 295 -16.52 -17.90 -9.78
C GLU A 295 -16.68 -16.42 -9.39
N ILE A 296 -16.22 -16.05 -8.19
CA ILE A 296 -16.34 -14.69 -7.69
C ILE A 296 -15.52 -13.71 -8.53
N PHE A 297 -14.26 -14.02 -8.83
CA PHE A 297 -13.43 -13.14 -9.66
C PHE A 297 -14.02 -12.93 -11.05
N THR A 298 -14.58 -13.98 -11.66
CA THR A 298 -15.26 -13.88 -12.95
C THR A 298 -16.52 -13.00 -12.85
N GLN A 299 -17.34 -13.20 -11.82
CA GLN A 299 -18.55 -12.41 -11.58
C GLN A 299 -18.27 -10.91 -11.42
N TYR A 300 -17.15 -10.56 -10.77
CA TYR A 300 -16.74 -9.18 -10.50
C TYR A 300 -15.75 -8.61 -11.55
N GLY A 301 -15.54 -9.32 -12.67
CA GLY A 301 -14.68 -8.86 -13.77
C GLY A 301 -13.19 -8.75 -13.41
N GLN A 302 -12.71 -9.47 -12.40
CA GLN A 302 -11.32 -9.53 -11.98
C GLN A 302 -10.54 -10.53 -12.86
N ILE A 303 -10.27 -10.14 -14.10
CA ILE A 303 -9.74 -11.03 -15.14
C ILE A 303 -8.38 -11.63 -14.76
N GLU A 304 -7.44 -10.84 -14.27
CA GLU A 304 -6.09 -11.29 -13.94
C GLU A 304 -6.09 -12.27 -12.75
N GLN A 305 -6.87 -11.98 -11.71
CA GLN A 305 -7.02 -12.85 -10.56
C GLN A 305 -7.73 -14.15 -10.95
N ALA A 306 -8.78 -14.08 -11.78
CA ALA A 306 -9.44 -15.26 -12.32
C ALA A 306 -8.47 -16.16 -13.11
N GLN A 307 -7.62 -15.57 -13.96
CA GLN A 307 -6.60 -16.33 -14.71
C GLN A 307 -5.58 -16.99 -13.78
N THR A 308 -5.09 -16.25 -12.78
CA THR A 308 -4.13 -16.77 -11.79
C THR A 308 -4.70 -17.96 -11.03
N VAL A 309 -5.94 -17.86 -10.55
CA VAL A 309 -6.62 -18.96 -9.84
C VAL A 309 -6.92 -20.14 -10.75
N ALA A 310 -7.32 -19.89 -12.00
CA ALA A 310 -7.57 -20.96 -12.97
C ALA A 310 -6.30 -21.76 -13.28
N GLN A 311 -5.14 -21.09 -13.37
CA GLN A 311 -3.86 -21.75 -13.54
C GLN A 311 -3.50 -22.61 -12.32
N ALA A 312 -3.60 -22.06 -11.11
CA ALA A 312 -3.33 -22.81 -9.87
C ALA A 312 -4.24 -24.06 -9.74
N LEU A 313 -5.52 -23.93 -10.11
CA LEU A 313 -6.46 -25.05 -10.14
C LEU A 313 -6.05 -26.15 -11.14
N GLN A 314 -5.52 -25.78 -12.31
CA GLN A 314 -5.01 -26.76 -13.28
C GLN A 314 -3.77 -27.48 -12.77
N GLU A 315 -2.85 -26.76 -12.11
CA GLU A 315 -1.61 -27.30 -11.56
C GLU A 315 -1.85 -28.37 -10.49
N ILE A 316 -2.90 -28.22 -9.67
CA ILE A 316 -3.23 -29.21 -8.62
C ILE A 316 -4.13 -30.35 -9.10
N ALA A 317 -4.68 -30.26 -10.31
CA ALA A 317 -5.58 -31.26 -10.90
C ALA A 317 -4.85 -32.26 -11.82
N GLY A 318 -3.62 -31.94 -12.25
CA GLY A 318 -2.76 -32.79 -13.09
C GLY A 318 -1.85 -33.71 -12.27
#